data_AF-A0A1I8G8K4-F1
#
_entry.id   AF-A0A1I8G8K4-F1
#
_cell.length_a   1.000
_cell.length_b   1.000
_cell.length_c   1.000
_cell.angle_alpha   90.00
_cell.angle_beta   90.00
_cell.angle_gamma   90.00
#
_symmetry.space_group_name_H-M   'P 1'
#
loop_
_entity.id
_entity.type
_entity.pdbx_description
1 polymer ?
#
loop_
_entity_poly.entity_id
_entity_poly.type
_entity_poly.pdbx_seq_one_letter_code
_entity_poly.pdbx_strand_id
1 'polypeptide(L)'
;MSTNLGVLICLECCGIHRDLGVHISRTQSLVMDDLTTAQLLVSRFVGNKMFNEVFEAVMPENVKPRAALNNSVDLQQLMDTRKIFIRAKYVDRCYVFRTVETSSDSPDSVEGLQSLKSDLLKAVRHQNMPLLLQAFAEGCDLLAQYSNGETAVHILLREGDESICLAIVDFILQNSPASALKRATVSTGETLLHYCVNYNRPDCLKLCLRTSLSASAVARNHAGLTAADICEQLSFPICAD
;
A
#
# COMPACT_ATOMS: atom_id res chain seq x y z
N MET A 1 6.45 -13.90 5.32
CA MET A 1 5.61 -12.69 5.43
C MET A 1 5.40 -12.09 4.05
N SER A 2 4.28 -11.39 3.83
CA SER A 2 4.10 -10.49 2.67
C SER A 2 4.45 -9.08 3.11
N THR A 3 5.57 -8.51 2.65
CA THR A 3 6.09 -7.23 3.15
C THR A 3 5.24 -6.03 2.73
N ASN A 4 4.70 -6.02 1.51
CA ASN A 4 3.81 -4.96 1.04
C ASN A 4 2.44 -4.96 1.72
N LEU A 5 1.95 -6.13 2.18
CA LEU A 5 0.64 -6.27 2.83
C LEU A 5 0.73 -6.26 4.36
N GLY A 6 1.92 -6.47 4.93
CA GLY A 6 2.13 -6.52 6.37
C GLY A 6 1.57 -7.77 7.07
N VAL A 7 1.44 -8.90 6.36
CA VAL A 7 0.86 -10.15 6.90
C VAL A 7 1.88 -11.28 7.03
N LEU A 8 1.69 -12.11 8.05
CA LEU A 8 2.43 -13.36 8.23
C LEU A 8 1.68 -14.50 7.55
N ILE A 9 2.43 -15.26 6.76
CA ILE A 9 1.95 -16.40 5.98
C ILE A 9 2.84 -17.61 6.31
N CYS A 10 2.24 -18.79 6.41
CA CYS A 10 3.00 -20.01 6.64
C CYS A 10 3.84 -20.39 5.40
N LEU A 11 4.77 -21.33 5.57
CA LEU A 11 5.65 -21.79 4.49
C LEU A 11 4.87 -22.34 3.29
N GLU A 12 3.78 -23.07 3.55
CA GLU A 12 2.96 -23.69 2.51
C GLU A 12 2.20 -22.63 1.68
N CYS A 13 1.57 -21.66 2.35
CA CYS A 13 0.91 -20.54 1.67
C CYS A 13 1.91 -19.62 0.97
N CYS A 14 3.16 -19.52 1.47
CA CYS A 14 4.19 -18.68 0.88
C CYS A 14 4.47 -19.03 -0.59
N GLY A 15 4.48 -20.33 -0.94
CA GLY A 15 4.63 -20.77 -2.34
C GLY A 15 3.53 -20.21 -3.24
N ILE A 16 2.27 -20.29 -2.79
CA ILE A 16 1.12 -19.76 -3.53
C ILE A 16 1.19 -18.24 -3.64
N HIS A 17 1.60 -17.53 -2.58
CA HIS A 17 1.80 -16.09 -2.62
C HIS A 17 2.89 -15.65 -3.60
N ARG A 18 3.96 -16.43 -3.77
CA ARG A 18 4.98 -16.18 -4.80
C ARG A 18 4.38 -16.27 -6.20
N ASP A 19 3.54 -17.27 -6.44
CA ASP A 19 2.85 -17.46 -7.74
C ASP A 19 1.86 -16.33 -8.08
N LEU A 20 1.37 -15.58 -7.09
CA LEU A 20 0.54 -14.38 -7.35
C LEU A 20 1.34 -13.23 -7.98
N GLY A 21 2.66 -13.20 -7.76
CA GLY A 21 3.55 -12.16 -8.24
C GLY A 21 3.68 -10.94 -7.31
N VAL A 22 4.79 -10.21 -7.48
CA VAL A 22 5.24 -9.10 -6.61
C VAL A 22 4.34 -7.86 -6.62
N HIS A 23 3.39 -7.78 -7.57
CA HIS A 23 2.37 -6.74 -7.64
C HIS A 23 1.20 -7.00 -6.69
N ILE A 24 1.05 -8.25 -6.21
CA ILE A 24 0.03 -8.65 -5.24
C ILE A 24 0.67 -8.94 -3.89
N SER A 25 1.69 -9.81 -3.85
CA SER A 25 2.34 -10.22 -2.62
C SER A 25 3.85 -10.33 -2.79
N ARG A 26 4.60 -9.62 -1.94
CA ARG A 26 6.06 -9.67 -1.87
C ARG A 26 6.49 -10.53 -0.69
N THR A 27 6.83 -11.79 -0.96
CA THR A 27 7.13 -12.73 0.11
C THR A 27 8.58 -12.67 0.56
N GLN A 28 8.81 -12.57 1.86
CA GLN A 28 10.13 -12.76 2.49
C GLN A 28 10.04 -13.67 3.72
N SER A 29 11.10 -14.40 4.03
CA SER A 29 11.24 -15.26 5.20
C SER A 29 11.71 -14.45 6.42
N LEU A 30 11.01 -14.56 7.54
CA LEU A 30 11.44 -13.94 8.81
C LEU A 30 12.70 -14.58 9.40
N VAL A 31 13.05 -15.80 8.96
CA VAL A 31 14.14 -16.60 9.53
C VAL A 31 15.32 -16.68 8.58
N MET A 32 15.08 -16.70 7.27
CA MET A 32 16.10 -16.95 6.26
C MET A 32 16.54 -15.71 5.49
N ASP A 33 15.76 -14.63 5.50
CA ASP A 33 16.11 -13.40 4.78
C ASP A 33 16.56 -12.32 5.77
N ASP A 34 17.55 -11.52 5.38
CA ASP A 34 17.95 -10.33 6.12
C ASP A 34 16.94 -9.21 5.89
N LEU A 35 16.09 -8.97 6.90
CA LEU A 35 15.04 -7.97 6.85
C LEU A 35 15.46 -6.68 7.54
N THR A 36 15.37 -5.58 6.80
CA THR A 36 15.55 -4.23 7.34
C THR A 36 14.33 -3.81 8.16
N THR A 37 14.51 -2.88 9.11
CA THR A 37 13.40 -2.28 9.89
C THR A 37 12.33 -1.67 8.98
N ALA A 38 12.72 -1.11 7.84
CA ALA A 38 11.80 -0.57 6.84
C ALA A 38 10.89 -1.66 6.23
N GLN A 39 11.41 -2.86 5.95
CA GLN A 39 10.60 -3.98 5.44
C GLN A 39 9.61 -4.52 6.48
N LEU A 40 9.89 -4.33 7.76
CA LEU A 40 9.00 -4.73 8.87
C LEU A 40 7.94 -3.68 9.19
N LEU A 41 8.09 -2.46 8.69
CA LEU A 41 7.27 -1.31 9.07
C LEU A 41 5.77 -1.57 8.88
N VAL A 42 5.33 -1.90 7.67
CA VAL A 42 3.90 -2.20 7.41
C VAL A 42 3.39 -3.33 8.30
N SER A 43 4.19 -4.38 8.49
CA SER A 43 3.78 -5.55 9.30
C SER A 43 3.54 -5.24 10.77
N ARG A 44 4.26 -4.24 11.32
CA ARG A 44 4.08 -3.77 12.69
C ARG A 44 2.72 -3.08 12.90
N PHE A 45 2.18 -2.43 11.88
CA PHE A 45 0.96 -1.63 11.97
C PHE A 45 -0.29 -2.32 11.42
N VAL A 46 -0.14 -3.25 10.47
CA VAL A 46 -1.24 -4.01 9.89
C VAL A 46 -1.45 -5.32 10.65
N GLY A 47 -0.56 -6.29 10.46
CA GLY A 47 -0.68 -7.62 11.04
C GLY A 47 -1.90 -8.42 10.53
N ASN A 48 -1.94 -9.70 10.88
CA ASN A 48 -2.97 -10.61 10.36
C ASN A 48 -4.38 -10.28 10.84
N LYS A 49 -4.52 -9.79 12.09
CA LYS A 49 -5.84 -9.50 12.68
C LYS A 49 -6.54 -8.41 11.88
N MET A 50 -5.93 -7.22 11.80
CA MET A 50 -6.50 -6.07 11.07
C MET A 50 -6.70 -6.38 9.59
N PHE A 51 -5.74 -7.06 8.96
CA PHE A 51 -5.87 -7.41 7.55
C PHE A 51 -7.08 -8.33 7.30
N ASN A 52 -7.30 -9.34 8.17
CA ASN A 52 -8.43 -10.27 8.01
C ASN A 52 -9.77 -9.63 8.37
N GLU A 53 -9.81 -8.66 9.29
CA GLU A 53 -11.03 -7.87 9.57
C GLU A 53 -11.56 -7.17 8.30
N VAL A 54 -10.69 -6.88 7.33
CA VAL A 54 -11.06 -6.29 6.03
C VAL A 54 -11.19 -7.36 4.93
N PHE A 55 -10.15 -8.18 4.73
CA PHE A 55 -10.06 -9.13 3.60
C PHE A 55 -10.82 -10.44 3.81
N GLU A 56 -11.37 -10.67 5.00
CA GLU A 56 -12.23 -11.82 5.32
C GLU A 56 -13.56 -11.35 5.97
N ALA A 57 -13.91 -10.06 5.83
CA ALA A 57 -15.04 -9.43 6.52
C ALA A 57 -16.39 -10.13 6.29
N VAL A 58 -16.64 -10.58 5.06
CA VAL A 58 -17.87 -11.30 4.67
C VAL A 58 -17.61 -12.76 4.30
N MET A 59 -16.49 -13.32 4.76
CA MET A 59 -16.11 -14.70 4.46
C MET A 59 -17.10 -15.69 5.10
N PRO A 60 -17.70 -16.62 4.33
CA PRO A 60 -18.56 -17.64 4.91
C PRO A 60 -17.80 -18.60 5.83
N GLU A 61 -18.51 -19.14 6.81
CA GLU A 61 -17.98 -20.20 7.66
C GLU A 61 -17.56 -21.42 6.81
N ASN A 62 -16.43 -22.04 7.16
CA ASN A 62 -15.86 -23.23 6.51
C ASN A 62 -15.23 -23.05 5.12
N VAL A 63 -15.15 -21.82 4.58
CA VAL A 63 -14.41 -21.56 3.34
C VAL A 63 -12.90 -21.53 3.56
N LYS A 64 -12.46 -21.10 4.74
CA LYS A 64 -11.04 -21.00 5.07
C LYS A 64 -10.42 -22.40 5.22
N PRO A 65 -9.41 -22.76 4.40
CA PRO A 65 -8.72 -24.05 4.52
C PRO A 65 -8.09 -24.16 5.90
N ARG A 66 -8.52 -25.14 6.69
CA ARG A 66 -7.90 -25.45 7.99
C ARG A 66 -6.62 -26.24 7.76
N ALA A 67 -5.67 -26.14 8.69
CA ALA A 67 -4.53 -27.05 8.70
C ALA A 67 -5.05 -28.49 8.76
N ALA A 68 -4.44 -29.41 8.00
CA ALA A 68 -4.77 -30.83 8.10
C ALA A 68 -4.47 -31.29 9.52
N LEU A 69 -5.51 -31.40 10.35
CA LEU A 69 -5.40 -31.87 11.73
C LEU A 69 -5.27 -33.40 11.77
N ASN A 70 -5.46 -34.08 10.63
CA ASN A 70 -5.49 -35.52 10.48
C ASN A 70 -4.81 -35.98 9.18
N ASN A 71 -4.07 -37.09 9.26
CA ASN A 71 -3.28 -37.71 8.18
C ASN A 71 -4.12 -38.29 7.01
N SER A 72 -5.43 -38.03 6.96
CA SER A 72 -6.36 -38.58 5.97
C SER A 72 -6.69 -37.62 4.82
N VAL A 73 -6.25 -36.37 4.90
CA VAL A 73 -6.48 -35.39 3.83
C VAL A 73 -5.38 -35.54 2.80
N ASP A 74 -5.76 -35.74 1.53
CA ASP A 74 -4.82 -35.68 0.41
C ASP A 74 -4.14 -34.30 0.39
N LEU A 75 -2.82 -34.29 0.55
CA LEU A 75 -2.00 -33.08 0.57
C LEU A 75 -2.18 -32.27 -0.73
N GLN A 76 -2.37 -32.95 -1.86
CA GLN A 76 -2.59 -32.28 -3.14
C GLN A 76 -3.92 -31.51 -3.12
N GLN A 77 -5.00 -32.17 -2.71
CA GLN A 77 -6.31 -31.54 -2.58
C GLN A 77 -6.30 -30.35 -1.60
N LEU A 78 -5.57 -30.46 -0.48
CA LEU A 78 -5.41 -29.35 0.47
C LEU A 78 -4.71 -28.15 -0.19
N MET A 79 -3.63 -28.40 -0.93
CA MET A 79 -2.89 -27.35 -1.63
C MET A 79 -3.71 -26.68 -2.72
N ASP A 80 -4.52 -27.44 -3.46
CA ASP A 80 -5.44 -26.88 -4.46
C ASP A 80 -6.52 -26.02 -3.80
N THR A 81 -7.07 -26.48 -2.68
CA THR A 81 -8.05 -25.71 -1.88
C THR A 81 -7.43 -24.41 -1.34
N ARG A 82 -6.19 -24.46 -0.83
CA ARG A 82 -5.43 -23.27 -0.40
C ARG A 82 -5.20 -22.31 -1.56
N LYS A 83 -4.85 -22.81 -2.74
CA LYS A 83 -4.60 -21.99 -3.93
C LYS A 83 -5.85 -21.24 -4.35
N ILE A 84 -7.00 -21.92 -4.39
CA ILE A 84 -8.30 -21.29 -4.71
C ILE A 84 -8.62 -20.22 -3.67
N PHE A 85 -8.52 -20.55 -2.38
CA PHE A 85 -8.82 -19.60 -1.30
C PHE A 85 -7.94 -18.35 -1.34
N ILE A 86 -6.62 -18.52 -1.51
CA ILE A 86 -5.66 -17.41 -1.53
C ILE A 86 -5.91 -16.52 -2.75
N ARG A 87 -6.23 -17.08 -3.92
CA ARG A 87 -6.58 -16.26 -5.09
C ARG A 87 -7.87 -15.48 -4.86
N ALA A 88 -8.93 -16.14 -4.39
CA ALA A 88 -10.20 -15.48 -4.07
C ALA A 88 -10.04 -14.36 -3.04
N LYS A 89 -9.16 -14.54 -2.05
CA LYS A 89 -8.90 -13.55 -1.00
C LYS A 89 -8.07 -12.36 -1.50
N TYR A 90 -6.90 -12.61 -2.11
CA TYR A 90 -5.92 -11.56 -2.38
C TYR A 90 -6.01 -10.96 -3.78
N VAL A 91 -6.48 -11.73 -4.76
CA VAL A 91 -6.61 -11.31 -6.17
C VAL A 91 -8.03 -10.79 -6.41
N ASP A 92 -9.01 -11.66 -6.20
CA ASP A 92 -10.41 -11.38 -6.57
C ASP A 92 -11.16 -10.62 -5.47
N ARG A 93 -10.60 -10.61 -4.25
CA ARG A 93 -11.11 -9.88 -3.08
C ARG A 93 -12.56 -10.22 -2.75
N CYS A 94 -12.95 -11.48 -2.96
CA CYS A 94 -14.33 -11.96 -2.84
C CYS A 94 -14.93 -11.82 -1.45
N TYR A 95 -14.10 -11.70 -0.40
CA TYR A 95 -14.56 -11.67 0.99
C TYR A 95 -14.45 -10.27 1.63
N VAL A 96 -14.18 -9.25 0.83
CA VAL A 96 -14.15 -7.86 1.27
C VAL A 96 -15.57 -7.31 1.33
N PHE A 97 -15.92 -6.67 2.45
CA PHE A 97 -17.15 -5.89 2.54
C PHE A 97 -17.02 -4.64 1.66
N ARG A 98 -17.97 -4.37 0.77
CA ARG A 98 -17.99 -3.15 -0.05
C ARG A 98 -18.76 -2.06 0.68
N THR A 99 -18.11 -0.94 0.96
CA THR A 99 -18.74 0.21 1.63
C THR A 99 -19.45 1.13 0.65
N VAL A 100 -19.10 1.03 -0.63
CA VAL A 100 -19.68 1.81 -1.72
C VAL A 100 -20.56 0.91 -2.57
N GLU A 101 -21.84 1.26 -2.68
CA GLU A 101 -22.79 0.59 -3.57
C GLU A 101 -22.52 0.99 -5.02
N THR A 102 -21.67 0.25 -5.73
CA THR A 102 -21.70 0.27 -7.18
C THR A 102 -22.94 -0.52 -7.60
N SER A 103 -23.93 0.15 -8.20
CA SER A 103 -25.00 -0.58 -8.89
C SER A 103 -24.34 -1.59 -9.85
N SER A 104 -24.84 -2.83 -9.85
CA SER A 104 -24.26 -3.98 -10.55
C SER A 104 -24.00 -3.74 -12.05
N ASP A 105 -24.57 -2.69 -12.61
CA ASP A 105 -24.51 -2.34 -14.02
C ASP A 105 -23.30 -1.43 -14.37
N SER A 106 -22.59 -0.88 -13.37
CA SER A 106 -21.39 -0.05 -13.60
C SER A 106 -20.40 -0.06 -12.41
N PRO A 107 -19.45 -1.01 -12.35
CA PRO A 107 -18.40 -1.02 -11.32
C PRO A 107 -17.51 0.23 -11.33
N ASP A 108 -17.49 0.97 -12.44
CA ASP A 108 -16.75 2.23 -12.61
C ASP A 108 -17.64 3.48 -12.46
N SER A 109 -18.75 3.38 -11.70
CA SER A 109 -19.58 4.54 -11.43
C SER A 109 -18.74 5.70 -10.85
N VAL A 110 -18.85 6.87 -11.47
CA VAL A 110 -18.05 8.06 -11.11
C VAL A 110 -18.26 8.43 -9.65
N GLU A 111 -19.48 8.28 -9.14
CA GLU A 111 -19.84 8.55 -7.74
C GLU A 111 -19.13 7.60 -6.77
N GLY A 112 -19.08 6.31 -7.10
CA GLY A 112 -18.43 5.32 -6.24
C GLY A 112 -16.92 5.53 -6.14
N LEU A 113 -16.26 5.81 -7.27
CA LEU A 113 -14.83 6.13 -7.30
C LEU A 113 -14.54 7.42 -6.51
N GLN A 114 -15.40 8.43 -6.62
CA GLN A 114 -15.27 9.67 -5.88
C GLN A 114 -15.47 9.45 -4.37
N SER A 115 -16.37 8.56 -3.97
CA SER A 115 -16.57 8.17 -2.56
C SER A 115 -15.32 7.48 -1.99
N LEU A 116 -14.79 6.46 -2.68
CA LEU A 116 -13.56 5.78 -2.24
C LEU A 116 -12.37 6.73 -2.13
N LYS A 117 -12.25 7.68 -3.06
CA LYS A 117 -11.22 8.72 -3.02
C LYS A 117 -11.39 9.64 -1.80
N SER A 118 -12.63 10.00 -1.45
CA SER A 118 -12.92 10.75 -0.22
C SER A 118 -12.54 9.96 1.03
N ASP A 119 -12.82 8.66 1.07
CA ASP A 119 -12.50 7.80 2.20
C ASP A 119 -10.99 7.55 2.33
N LEU A 120 -10.26 7.42 1.22
CA LEU A 120 -8.80 7.44 1.20
C LEU A 120 -8.25 8.73 1.83
N LEU A 121 -8.79 9.90 1.45
CA LEU A 121 -8.36 11.17 2.02
C LEU A 121 -8.59 11.22 3.53
N LYS A 122 -9.76 10.77 3.99
CA LYS A 122 -10.08 10.68 5.42
C LYS A 122 -9.13 9.72 6.14
N ALA A 123 -8.85 8.55 5.55
CA ALA A 123 -7.94 7.57 6.13
C ALA A 123 -6.55 8.15 6.35
N VAL A 124 -6.04 8.86 5.34
CA VAL A 124 -4.71 9.47 5.40
C VAL A 124 -4.65 10.63 6.38
N ARG A 125 -5.62 11.56 6.34
CA ARG A 125 -5.66 12.73 7.25
C ARG A 125 -5.76 12.34 8.71
N HIS A 126 -6.58 11.33 9.03
CA HIS A 126 -6.75 10.85 10.40
C HIS A 126 -5.81 9.70 10.75
N GLN A 127 -4.84 9.39 9.88
CA GLN A 127 -3.85 8.34 10.08
C GLN A 127 -4.47 6.97 10.45
N ASN A 128 -5.60 6.65 9.82
CA ASN A 128 -6.42 5.49 10.11
C ASN A 128 -6.09 4.34 9.15
N MET A 129 -5.19 3.45 9.60
CA MET A 129 -4.77 2.26 8.83
C MET A 129 -5.92 1.30 8.46
N PRO A 130 -6.88 0.97 9.35
CA PRO A 130 -8.04 0.17 8.97
C PRO A 130 -8.84 0.76 7.80
N LEU A 131 -9.12 2.07 7.82
CA LEU A 131 -9.85 2.72 6.74
C LEU A 131 -9.04 2.77 5.43
N LEU A 132 -7.71 2.92 5.53
CA LEU A 132 -6.82 2.82 4.37
C LEU A 132 -6.83 1.42 3.77
N LEU A 133 -6.78 0.38 4.61
CA LEU A 133 -6.86 -1.01 4.18
C LEU A 133 -8.22 -1.31 3.51
N GLN A 134 -9.31 -0.77 4.05
CA GLN A 134 -10.63 -0.88 3.46
C GLN A 134 -10.69 -0.24 2.07
N ALA A 135 -10.23 1.01 1.93
CA ALA A 135 -10.15 1.67 0.62
C ALA A 135 -9.27 0.90 -0.37
N PHE A 136 -8.12 0.39 0.08
CA PHE A 136 -7.26 -0.47 -0.72
C PHE A 136 -7.98 -1.74 -1.17
N ALA A 137 -8.66 -2.44 -0.25
CA ALA A 137 -9.37 -3.68 -0.52
C ALA A 137 -10.53 -3.49 -1.51
N GLU A 138 -11.18 -2.35 -1.49
CA GLU A 138 -12.23 -2.00 -2.46
C GLU A 138 -11.69 -1.59 -3.84
N GLY A 139 -10.37 -1.46 -4.00
CA GLY A 139 -9.74 -1.18 -5.30
C GLY A 139 -9.50 0.30 -5.56
N CYS A 140 -9.47 1.13 -4.51
CA CYS A 140 -9.12 2.53 -4.63
C CYS A 140 -7.70 2.71 -5.22
N ASP A 141 -7.54 3.62 -6.18
CA ASP A 141 -6.23 4.12 -6.58
C ASP A 141 -5.63 4.95 -5.43
N LEU A 142 -4.71 4.34 -4.67
CA LEU A 142 -4.10 4.93 -3.47
C LEU A 142 -3.29 6.21 -3.76
N LEU A 143 -2.97 6.49 -5.03
CA LEU A 143 -2.31 7.71 -5.47
C LEU A 143 -3.21 8.56 -6.38
N ALA A 144 -4.54 8.39 -6.31
CA ALA A 144 -5.49 9.22 -7.04
C ALA A 144 -5.23 10.72 -6.78
N GLN A 145 -5.23 11.51 -7.86
CA GLN A 145 -4.99 12.96 -7.80
C GLN A 145 -6.28 13.72 -7.54
N TYR A 146 -6.26 14.67 -6.60
CA TYR A 146 -7.34 15.62 -6.32
C TYR A 146 -7.32 16.80 -7.31
N SER A 147 -8.20 17.78 -7.13
CA SER A 147 -8.41 18.89 -8.08
C SER A 147 -7.16 19.71 -8.40
N ASN A 148 -6.20 19.80 -7.48
CA ASN A 148 -4.93 20.49 -7.63
C ASN A 148 -3.77 19.58 -8.10
N GLY A 149 -4.04 18.31 -8.40
CA GLY A 149 -3.03 17.32 -8.74
C GLY A 149 -2.32 16.69 -7.56
N GLU A 150 -2.59 17.12 -6.32
CA GLU A 150 -2.05 16.47 -5.13
C GLU A 150 -2.63 15.06 -5.00
N THR A 151 -1.87 14.15 -4.41
CA THR A 151 -2.38 12.85 -3.94
C THR A 151 -2.61 12.90 -2.43
N ALA A 152 -3.22 11.87 -1.86
CA ALA A 152 -3.42 11.82 -0.41
C ALA A 152 -2.08 11.87 0.34
N VAL A 153 -1.03 11.27 -0.24
CA VAL A 153 0.33 11.29 0.29
C VAL A 153 0.93 12.70 0.28
N HIS A 154 0.70 13.51 -0.77
CA HIS A 154 1.15 14.91 -0.79
C HIS A 154 0.56 15.69 0.39
N ILE A 155 -0.74 15.51 0.65
CA ILE A 155 -1.45 16.15 1.76
C ILE A 155 -0.89 15.66 3.11
N LEU A 156 -0.61 14.35 3.24
CA LEU A 156 -0.01 13.78 4.45
C LEU A 156 1.38 14.34 4.74
N LEU A 157 2.24 14.48 3.72
CA LEU A 157 3.60 15.00 3.92
C LEU A 157 3.58 16.45 4.42
N ARG A 158 2.59 17.24 3.96
CA ARG A 158 2.36 18.62 4.40
C ARG A 158 1.77 18.72 5.80
N GLU A 159 0.74 17.92 6.11
CA GLU A 159 -0.14 18.14 7.29
C GLU A 159 0.04 17.08 8.41
N GLY A 160 0.70 15.96 8.13
CA GLY A 160 0.74 14.80 9.02
C GLY A 160 1.70 14.90 10.21
N ASP A 161 1.40 14.16 11.28
CA ASP A 161 2.30 13.96 12.41
C ASP A 161 3.48 13.01 12.04
N GLU A 162 4.63 13.19 12.69
CA GLU A 162 5.87 12.43 12.45
C GLU A 162 5.72 10.93 12.76
N SER A 163 4.87 10.59 13.73
CA SER A 163 4.82 9.25 14.32
C SER A 163 4.06 8.18 13.51
N ILE A 164 3.12 8.56 12.64
CA ILE A 164 2.26 7.62 11.87
C ILE A 164 2.31 7.88 10.35
N CYS A 165 3.16 8.79 9.88
CA CYS A 165 3.32 9.02 8.44
C CYS A 165 3.95 7.81 7.72
N LEU A 166 5.01 7.21 8.28
CA LEU A 166 5.86 6.28 7.54
C LEU A 166 5.16 4.99 7.12
N ALA A 167 4.37 4.37 8.00
CA ALA A 167 3.72 3.10 7.70
C ALA A 167 2.60 3.26 6.64
N ILE A 168 1.85 4.37 6.70
CA ILE A 168 0.82 4.71 5.71
C ILE A 168 1.48 4.98 4.35
N VAL A 169 2.52 5.81 4.33
CA VAL A 169 3.26 6.12 3.09
C VAL A 169 3.84 4.84 2.50
N ASP A 170 4.51 4.01 3.30
CA ASP A 170 5.10 2.75 2.83
C ASP A 170 4.05 1.77 2.31
N PHE A 171 2.91 1.66 2.98
CA PHE A 171 1.80 0.84 2.48
C PHE A 171 1.29 1.34 1.12
N ILE A 172 1.06 2.66 0.98
CA ILE A 172 0.59 3.25 -0.27
C ILE A 172 1.60 3.05 -1.39
N LEU A 173 2.88 3.37 -1.17
CA LEU A 173 3.92 3.26 -2.20
C LEU A 173 4.15 1.81 -2.62
N GLN A 174 4.13 0.86 -1.67
CA GLN A 174 4.36 -0.55 -1.99
C GLN A 174 3.20 -1.18 -2.77
N ASN A 175 1.97 -0.69 -2.61
CA ASN A 175 0.77 -1.24 -3.26
C ASN A 175 0.23 -0.37 -4.40
N SER A 176 0.98 0.66 -4.82
CA SER A 176 0.65 1.49 -5.97
C SER A 176 1.50 1.11 -7.20
N PRO A 177 0.99 1.30 -8.43
CA PRO A 177 1.76 1.05 -9.63
C PRO A 177 2.89 2.09 -9.78
N ALA A 178 4.02 1.68 -10.34
CA ALA A 178 5.19 2.54 -10.53
C ALA A 178 4.92 3.77 -11.42
N SER A 179 3.91 3.70 -12.30
CA SER A 179 3.46 4.85 -13.10
C SER A 179 2.83 5.95 -12.25
N ALA A 180 2.06 5.59 -11.21
CA ALA A 180 1.40 6.54 -10.33
C ALA A 180 2.38 7.27 -9.41
N LEU A 181 3.53 6.66 -9.12
CA LEU A 181 4.61 7.26 -8.34
C LEU A 181 5.22 8.52 -9.02
N LYS A 182 5.10 8.63 -10.35
CA LYS A 182 5.61 9.78 -11.12
C LYS A 182 4.65 10.96 -11.19
N ARG A 183 3.45 10.85 -10.60
CA ARG A 183 2.44 11.91 -10.61
C ARG A 183 2.97 13.15 -9.89
N ALA A 184 2.72 14.31 -10.48
CA ALA A 184 3.11 15.61 -9.97
C ALA A 184 1.89 16.52 -9.80
N THR A 185 2.00 17.52 -8.94
CA THR A 185 0.96 18.54 -8.76
C THR A 185 0.73 19.34 -10.04
N VAL A 186 -0.50 19.84 -10.23
CA VAL A 186 -0.86 20.59 -11.44
C VAL A 186 -0.31 22.01 -11.40
N SER A 187 -0.29 22.65 -10.23
CA SER A 187 0.15 24.05 -10.09
C SER A 187 1.66 24.21 -10.12
N THR A 188 2.38 23.39 -9.35
CA THR A 188 3.83 23.53 -9.14
C THR A 188 4.67 22.49 -9.89
N GLY A 189 4.06 21.41 -10.40
CA GLY A 189 4.81 20.31 -11.02
C GLY A 189 5.64 19.51 -10.01
N GLU A 190 5.30 19.59 -8.73
CA GLU A 190 6.05 18.96 -7.65
C GLU A 190 5.63 17.50 -7.47
N THR A 191 6.62 16.63 -7.33
CA THR A 191 6.43 15.20 -7.02
C THR A 191 6.50 14.96 -5.51
N LEU A 192 6.22 13.72 -5.09
CA LEU A 192 6.38 13.30 -3.69
C LEU A 192 7.78 13.59 -3.13
N LEU A 193 8.83 13.48 -3.93
CA LEU A 193 10.20 13.78 -3.49
C LEU A 193 10.38 15.27 -3.18
N HIS A 194 9.81 16.15 -4.01
CA HIS A 194 9.83 17.60 -3.74
C HIS A 194 9.10 17.92 -2.43
N TYR A 195 7.93 17.30 -2.20
CA TYR A 195 7.18 17.48 -0.95
C TYR A 195 7.95 16.96 0.27
N CYS A 196 8.63 15.82 0.16
CA CYS A 196 9.45 15.32 1.26
C CYS A 196 10.54 16.32 1.66
N VAL A 197 11.17 17.00 0.70
CA VAL A 197 12.21 18.00 0.96
C VAL A 197 11.59 19.31 1.49
N ASN A 198 10.57 19.85 0.81
CA ASN A 198 9.92 21.11 1.19
C ASN A 198 9.37 21.10 2.63
N TYR A 199 8.86 19.95 3.08
CA TYR A 199 8.27 19.78 4.41
C TYR A 199 9.22 19.06 5.40
N ASN A 200 10.51 18.96 5.08
CA ASN A 200 11.55 18.36 5.92
C ASN A 200 11.17 16.98 6.49
N ARG A 201 10.86 16.03 5.59
CA ARG A 201 10.47 14.65 5.91
C ARG A 201 11.55 13.65 5.47
N PRO A 202 12.71 13.58 6.15
CA PRO A 202 13.85 12.77 5.72
C PRO A 202 13.54 11.26 5.68
N ASP A 203 12.78 10.73 6.63
CA ASP A 203 12.44 9.30 6.64
C ASP A 203 11.49 8.93 5.50
N CYS A 204 10.54 9.81 5.17
CA CYS A 204 9.67 9.64 4.00
C CYS A 204 10.47 9.75 2.71
N LEU A 205 11.46 10.64 2.65
CA LEU A 205 12.37 10.78 1.52
C LEU A 205 13.15 9.48 1.28
N LYS A 206 13.79 8.94 2.32
CA LYS A 206 14.51 7.65 2.27
C LYS A 206 13.61 6.51 1.80
N LEU A 207 12.40 6.47 2.32
CA LEU A 207 11.40 5.47 1.97
C LEU A 207 10.92 5.58 0.51
N CYS A 208 10.69 6.81 0.04
CA CYS A 208 10.37 7.10 -1.35
C CYS A 208 11.51 6.65 -2.28
N LEU A 209 12.75 7.05 -2.01
CA LEU A 209 13.92 6.70 -2.84
C LEU A 209 14.12 5.18 -2.96
N ARG A 210 13.82 4.43 -1.90
CA ARG A 210 13.86 2.95 -1.91
C ARG A 210 12.82 2.32 -2.84
N THR A 211 11.65 2.93 -3.01
CA THR A 211 10.49 2.31 -3.67
C THR A 211 10.41 2.55 -5.18
N SER A 212 11.53 2.49 -5.91
CA SER A 212 11.62 2.71 -7.37
C SER A 212 11.28 4.14 -7.86
N LEU A 213 11.18 5.11 -6.94
CA LEU A 213 11.13 6.54 -7.26
C LEU A 213 12.50 7.14 -7.61
N SER A 214 13.59 6.36 -7.67
CA SER A 214 14.91 6.90 -8.06
C SER A 214 14.87 7.59 -9.43
N ALA A 215 14.07 7.08 -10.36
CA ALA A 215 13.85 7.71 -11.66
C ALA A 215 13.13 9.07 -11.57
N SER A 216 12.38 9.32 -10.49
CA SER A 216 11.73 10.62 -10.23
C SER A 216 12.64 11.59 -9.49
N ALA A 217 13.82 11.18 -9.00
CA ALA A 217 14.73 12.07 -8.29
C ALA A 217 15.28 13.20 -9.19
N VAL A 218 15.36 12.93 -10.49
CA VAL A 218 15.76 13.90 -11.52
C VAL A 218 14.60 14.68 -12.12
N ALA A 219 13.36 14.42 -11.68
CA ALA A 219 12.20 15.17 -12.16
C ALA A 219 12.31 16.64 -11.70
N ARG A 220 12.09 17.57 -12.64
CA ARG A 220 12.09 19.00 -12.36
C ARG A 220 10.65 19.50 -12.23
N ASN A 221 10.41 20.34 -11.24
CA ASN A 221 9.14 21.05 -11.07
C ASN A 221 9.00 22.19 -12.10
N HIS A 222 7.90 22.96 -12.05
CA HIS A 222 7.68 24.09 -12.97
C HIS A 222 8.68 25.23 -12.80
N ALA A 223 9.36 25.34 -11.65
CA ALA A 223 10.47 26.26 -11.44
C ALA A 223 11.80 25.73 -12.00
N GLY A 224 11.80 24.55 -12.62
CA GLY A 224 12.98 23.92 -13.17
C GLY A 224 13.91 23.33 -12.11
N LEU A 225 13.46 23.15 -10.87
CA LEU A 225 14.26 22.62 -9.76
C LEU A 225 13.94 21.15 -9.53
N THR A 226 14.96 20.34 -9.24
CA THR A 226 14.81 18.97 -8.72
C THR A 226 14.62 18.99 -7.20
N ALA A 227 14.20 17.86 -6.61
CA ALA A 227 14.15 17.71 -5.17
C ALA A 227 15.53 17.92 -4.50
N ALA A 228 16.62 17.53 -5.17
CA ALA A 228 17.98 17.76 -4.69
C ALA A 228 18.34 19.26 -4.72
N ASP A 229 18.02 19.97 -5.81
CA ASP A 229 18.24 21.42 -5.92
C ASP A 229 17.53 22.18 -4.79
N ILE A 230 16.29 21.78 -4.46
CA ILE A 230 15.53 22.35 -3.34
C ILE A 230 16.20 22.02 -1.99
N CYS A 231 16.72 20.81 -1.82
CA CYS A 231 17.36 20.39 -0.59
C CYS A 231 18.60 21.24 -0.28
N GLU A 232 19.41 21.52 -1.31
CA GLU A 232 20.57 22.39 -1.21
C GLU A 232 20.17 23.83 -0.85
N GLN A 233 19.12 24.36 -1.50
CA GLN A 233 18.63 25.72 -1.24
C GLN A 233 18.10 25.89 0.19
N LEU A 234 17.39 24.90 0.71
CA LEU A 234 16.80 24.93 2.06
C LEU A 234 17.82 24.60 3.16
N SER A 235 19.05 24.21 2.80
CA SER A 235 20.12 23.88 3.75
C SER A 235 19.74 22.80 4.77
N PHE A 236 18.91 21.81 4.38
CA PHE A 236 18.54 20.70 5.26
C PHE A 236 19.65 19.65 5.29
N PRO A 237 20.45 19.54 6.38
CA PRO A 237 21.62 18.64 6.39
C PRO A 237 21.21 17.16 6.32
N ILE A 238 20.06 16.83 6.93
CA ILE A 238 19.60 15.45 7.12
C ILE A 238 19.04 14.83 5.83
N CYS A 239 18.63 15.66 4.87
CA CYS A 239 18.12 15.18 3.57
C CYS A 239 19.21 15.09 2.49
N ALA A 240 20.40 15.65 2.74
CA ALA A 240 21.54 15.63 1.82
C ALA A 240 22.44 14.38 1.96
N ASP A 241 22.38 13.70 3.11
CA ASP A 241 23.07 12.44 3.42
C ASP A 241 22.27 11.19 3.00
#